data_AF-A0A9D7I1L5-F1
#
_entry.id   AF-A0A9D7I1L5-F1
#
_cell.length_a   1.000
_cell.length_b   1.000
_cell.length_c   1.000
_cell.angle_alpha   90.00
_cell.angle_beta   90.00
_cell.angle_gamma   90.00
#
_symmetry.space_group_name_H-M   'P 1'
#
loop_
_entity.id
_entity.type
_entity.pdbx_description
1 polymer ?
#
loop_
_entity_poly.entity_id
_entity_poly.type
_entity_poly.pdbx_seq_one_letter_code
_entity_poly.pdbx_strand_id
1 'polypeptide(L)'
;MALNKMLLAAALVMLLGTTSYSQNCTLTCPENIIVTADPGKEGTTVTLPSLALGTDCGSYTYSPASGSFFRLGTHSIILTTTSGQKCSFSVIVTDNEPPVLSPITLSRSSIWPASNKMKKTKVKFSTSDNGGGVTTDIAVSSNATDGIKDWEIINNGELRLRSSRLPDGSPRIYTITVTATDESGNKTKRTTTIAVSETMIAKPAA
;
A
#
# COMPACT_ATOMS: atom_id res chain seq x y z
N MET A 1 67.12 -82.19 1.75
CA MET A 1 66.54 -81.57 2.97
C MET A 1 66.17 -80.14 2.63
N ALA A 2 64.88 -79.82 2.75
CA ALA A 2 64.24 -78.50 2.68
C ALA A 2 64.56 -77.53 1.50
N LEU A 3 63.58 -77.51 0.58
CA LEU A 3 63.21 -76.44 -0.33
C LEU A 3 62.72 -75.22 0.49
N ASN A 4 63.15 -73.98 0.19
CA ASN A 4 62.49 -72.78 0.71
C ASN A 4 62.32 -71.73 -0.40
N LYS A 5 61.12 -71.70 -1.00
CA LYS A 5 60.67 -70.62 -1.89
C LYS A 5 60.10 -69.51 -1.01
N MET A 6 60.79 -68.37 -0.91
CA MET A 6 60.19 -67.14 -0.38
C MET A 6 59.20 -66.58 -1.42
N LEU A 7 57.93 -66.63 -1.08
CA LEU A 7 56.86 -65.85 -1.70
C LEU A 7 56.48 -64.77 -0.67
N LEU A 8 56.64 -63.48 -0.98
CA LEU A 8 55.98 -62.41 -0.22
C LEU A 8 55.42 -61.38 -1.20
N ALA A 9 54.12 -61.18 -1.11
CA ALA A 9 53.27 -60.44 -2.04
C ALA A 9 53.47 -58.92 -1.95
N ALA A 10 53.42 -58.25 -3.10
CA ALA A 10 53.29 -56.80 -3.17
C ALA A 10 51.88 -56.39 -2.71
N ALA A 11 51.80 -55.56 -1.65
CA ALA A 11 50.55 -54.95 -1.22
C ALA A 11 50.15 -53.86 -2.23
N LEU A 12 49.12 -54.13 -3.02
CA LEU A 12 48.47 -53.14 -3.89
C LEU A 12 47.65 -52.20 -3.00
N VAL A 13 48.20 -51.02 -2.70
CA VAL A 13 47.43 -49.91 -2.12
C VAL A 13 46.44 -49.44 -3.18
N MET A 14 45.17 -49.84 -3.06
CA MET A 14 44.09 -49.18 -3.81
C MET A 14 43.99 -47.75 -3.30
N LEU A 15 44.61 -46.84 -4.04
CA LEU A 15 44.35 -45.41 -3.92
C LEU A 15 42.90 -45.19 -4.35
N LEU A 16 41.97 -45.08 -3.39
CA LEU A 16 40.61 -44.61 -3.64
C LEU A 16 40.74 -43.16 -4.13
N GLY A 17 40.82 -43.00 -5.45
CA GLY A 17 40.72 -41.69 -6.08
C GLY A 17 39.38 -41.08 -5.68
N THR A 18 39.39 -40.08 -4.81
CA THR A 18 38.23 -39.24 -4.61
C THR A 18 38.06 -38.44 -5.89
N THR A 19 37.20 -38.91 -6.80
CA THR A 19 36.72 -38.09 -7.90
C THR A 19 36.02 -36.88 -7.28
N SER A 20 36.70 -35.75 -7.22
CA SER A 20 36.08 -34.47 -6.91
C SER A 20 35.12 -34.16 -8.06
N TYR A 21 33.85 -34.50 -7.88
CA TYR A 21 32.79 -34.14 -8.82
C TYR A 21 32.67 -32.60 -8.78
N SER A 22 33.09 -31.93 -9.85
CA SER A 22 32.84 -30.50 -10.03
C SER A 22 31.35 -30.34 -10.26
N GLN A 23 30.59 -30.06 -9.19
CA GLN A 23 29.16 -29.76 -9.27
C GLN A 23 28.99 -28.49 -10.11
N ASN A 24 28.61 -28.62 -11.38
CA ASN A 24 28.45 -27.49 -12.29
C ASN A 24 27.04 -26.87 -12.19
N CYS A 25 26.52 -26.75 -10.97
CA CYS A 25 25.21 -26.13 -10.75
C CYS A 25 25.30 -24.61 -10.81
N THR A 26 24.98 -24.06 -11.98
CA THR A 26 24.80 -22.61 -12.17
C THR A 26 23.34 -22.24 -11.90
N LEU A 27 23.12 -21.48 -10.82
CA LEU A 27 21.81 -20.97 -10.42
C LEU A 27 21.73 -19.46 -10.72
N THR A 28 20.90 -19.07 -11.69
CA THR A 28 20.58 -17.66 -11.93
C THR A 28 19.28 -17.31 -11.24
N CYS A 29 19.30 -16.26 -10.41
CA CYS A 29 18.10 -15.80 -9.74
C CYS A 29 17.11 -15.14 -10.71
N PRO A 30 15.79 -15.37 -10.52
CA PRO A 30 14.78 -14.53 -11.13
C PRO A 30 14.95 -13.06 -10.77
N GLU A 31 14.46 -12.19 -11.64
CA GLU A 31 14.27 -10.78 -11.30
C GLU A 31 13.15 -10.60 -10.27
N ASN A 32 13.11 -9.43 -9.63
CA ASN A 32 12.02 -9.08 -8.74
C ASN A 32 10.71 -8.98 -9.53
N ILE A 33 9.62 -9.48 -8.95
CA ILE A 33 8.28 -9.44 -9.53
C ILE A 33 7.53 -8.27 -8.91
N ILE A 34 6.96 -7.41 -9.74
CA ILE A 34 6.06 -6.33 -9.30
C ILE A 34 4.68 -6.64 -9.86
N VAL A 35 3.69 -6.74 -8.97
CA VAL A 35 2.29 -7.00 -9.30
C VAL A 35 1.40 -6.05 -8.52
N THR A 36 0.20 -5.83 -9.03
CA THR A 36 -0.83 -5.07 -8.33
C THR A 36 -1.75 -6.01 -7.57
N ALA A 37 -2.24 -5.59 -6.40
CA ALA A 37 -3.28 -6.33 -5.70
C ALA A 37 -4.54 -6.50 -6.55
N ASP A 38 -5.31 -7.56 -6.28
CA ASP A 38 -6.60 -7.77 -6.95
C ASP A 38 -7.61 -6.71 -6.49
N PRO A 39 -8.56 -6.27 -7.34
CA PRO A 39 -9.54 -5.24 -6.96
C PRO A 39 -10.30 -5.58 -5.67
N GLY A 40 -10.31 -4.64 -4.72
CA GLY A 40 -10.94 -4.79 -3.41
C GLY A 40 -10.25 -5.80 -2.49
N LYS A 41 -8.99 -6.20 -2.75
CA LYS A 41 -8.22 -7.14 -1.94
C LYS A 41 -6.91 -6.52 -1.45
N GLU A 42 -6.48 -6.93 -0.27
CA GLU A 42 -5.18 -6.55 0.33
C GLU A 42 -3.97 -7.26 -0.32
N GLY A 43 -4.09 -7.79 -1.54
CA GLY A 43 -3.06 -8.61 -2.17
C GLY A 43 -3.52 -9.36 -3.41
N THR A 44 -2.66 -10.22 -3.93
CA THR A 44 -2.93 -11.06 -5.11
C THR A 44 -2.15 -12.39 -5.03
N THR A 45 -2.58 -13.37 -5.80
CA THR A 45 -1.85 -14.63 -5.96
C THR A 45 -0.83 -14.52 -7.08
N VAL A 46 0.43 -14.89 -6.79
CA VAL A 46 1.54 -14.74 -7.73
C VAL A 46 2.04 -16.09 -8.22
N THR A 47 2.06 -16.26 -9.55
CA THR A 47 2.73 -17.39 -10.20
C THR A 47 4.20 -17.03 -10.44
N LEU A 48 5.10 -17.80 -9.83
CA LEU A 48 6.54 -17.62 -9.97
C LEU A 48 7.05 -18.28 -11.26
N PRO A 49 8.09 -17.71 -11.91
CA PRO A 49 8.59 -18.21 -13.17
C PRO A 49 9.20 -19.61 -13.04
N SER A 50 9.07 -20.41 -14.10
CA SER A 50 9.84 -21.65 -14.26
C SER A 50 11.30 -21.32 -14.56
N LEU A 51 12.23 -22.10 -14.00
CA LEU A 51 13.66 -21.87 -14.18
C LEU A 51 14.31 -22.97 -15.02
N ALA A 52 15.29 -22.56 -15.83
CA ALA A 52 16.23 -23.48 -16.46
C ALA A 52 17.51 -23.52 -15.62
N LEU A 53 17.82 -24.68 -15.05
CA LEU A 53 18.99 -24.90 -14.20
C LEU A 53 20.15 -25.49 -14.99
N GLY A 54 21.38 -25.21 -14.54
CA GLY A 54 22.58 -25.88 -15.04
C GLY A 54 22.59 -27.38 -14.75
N THR A 55 23.58 -28.09 -15.30
CA THR A 55 23.80 -29.50 -14.97
C THR A 55 24.04 -29.66 -13.47
N ASP A 56 23.58 -30.77 -12.90
CA ASP A 56 23.81 -31.14 -11.48
C ASP A 56 23.05 -30.33 -10.42
N CYS A 57 22.15 -29.41 -10.80
CA CYS A 57 21.34 -28.68 -9.82
C CYS A 57 20.19 -29.52 -9.18
N GLY A 58 19.80 -30.60 -9.86
CA GLY A 58 18.61 -31.37 -9.52
C GLY A 58 17.32 -30.54 -9.59
N SER A 59 16.38 -30.77 -8.68
CA SER A 59 15.11 -30.03 -8.63
C SER A 59 15.22 -28.79 -7.74
N TYR A 60 14.23 -27.90 -7.84
CA TYR A 60 14.17 -26.68 -7.05
C TYR A 60 12.79 -26.46 -6.43
N THR A 61 12.77 -25.66 -5.37
CA THR A 61 11.54 -25.23 -4.70
C THR A 61 11.62 -23.76 -4.34
N TYR A 62 10.48 -23.07 -4.42
CA TYR A 62 10.31 -21.73 -3.88
C TYR A 62 9.66 -21.79 -2.49
N SER A 63 10.07 -20.85 -1.62
CA SER A 63 9.43 -20.59 -0.35
C SER A 63 9.26 -19.07 -0.17
N PRO A 64 8.02 -18.53 -0.16
CA PRO A 64 6.74 -19.21 -0.44
C PRO A 64 6.64 -19.84 -1.85
N ALA A 65 5.77 -20.84 -2.01
CA ALA A 65 5.63 -21.60 -3.26
C ALA A 65 4.95 -20.78 -4.37
N SER A 66 5.14 -21.19 -5.63
CA SER A 66 4.40 -20.60 -6.76
C SER A 66 2.89 -20.79 -6.58
N GLY A 67 2.11 -19.73 -6.84
CA GLY A 67 0.66 -19.71 -6.58
C GLY A 67 0.28 -19.34 -5.14
N SER A 68 1.24 -18.89 -4.32
CA SER A 68 0.93 -18.33 -2.99
C SER A 68 0.26 -16.96 -3.10
N PHE A 69 -0.58 -16.63 -2.11
CA PHE A 69 -1.16 -15.30 -1.96
C PHE A 69 -0.18 -14.38 -1.21
N PHE A 70 0.08 -13.20 -1.78
CA PHE A 70 0.94 -12.19 -1.21
C PHE A 70 0.13 -10.93 -0.91
N ARG A 71 0.26 -10.42 0.33
CA ARG A 71 -0.35 -9.16 0.75
C ARG A 71 0.40 -7.96 0.16
N LEU A 72 -0.19 -6.76 0.22
CA LEU A 72 0.49 -5.51 -0.10
C LEU A 72 1.88 -5.41 0.59
N GLY A 73 2.85 -4.86 -0.14
CA GLY A 73 4.24 -4.71 0.31
C GLY A 73 5.22 -5.70 -0.33
N THR A 74 6.40 -5.80 0.28
CA THR A 74 7.54 -6.56 -0.25
C THR A 74 7.72 -7.88 0.49
N HIS A 75 7.77 -8.99 -0.26
CA HIS A 75 7.94 -10.34 0.25
C HIS A 75 9.19 -10.98 -0.34
N SER A 76 10.04 -11.56 0.51
CA SER A 76 11.22 -12.30 0.08
C SER A 76 10.88 -13.72 -0.31
N ILE A 77 11.27 -14.12 -1.52
CA ILE A 77 11.14 -15.50 -2.01
C ILE A 77 12.51 -16.14 -1.97
N ILE A 78 12.60 -17.31 -1.33
CA ILE A 78 13.82 -18.11 -1.30
C ILE A 78 13.66 -19.28 -2.27
N LEU A 79 14.55 -19.35 -3.24
CA LEU A 79 14.74 -20.48 -4.14
C LEU A 79 15.83 -21.39 -3.57
N THR A 80 15.54 -22.68 -3.44
CA THR A 80 16.50 -23.69 -3.00
C THR A 80 16.54 -24.84 -3.99
N THR A 81 17.73 -25.23 -4.44
CA THR A 81 17.94 -26.43 -5.25
C THR A 81 18.28 -27.64 -4.37
N THR A 82 18.04 -28.85 -4.86
CA THR A 82 18.40 -30.10 -4.15
C THR A 82 19.91 -30.27 -3.93
N SER A 83 20.72 -29.66 -4.79
CA SER A 83 22.18 -29.59 -4.68
C SER A 83 22.66 -28.51 -3.70
N GLY A 84 21.74 -27.77 -3.06
CA GLY A 84 22.02 -26.86 -1.94
C GLY A 84 22.27 -25.40 -2.32
N GLN A 85 22.23 -25.03 -3.61
CA GLN A 85 22.32 -23.64 -4.03
C GLN A 85 21.06 -22.89 -3.61
N LYS A 86 21.26 -21.65 -3.16
CA LYS A 86 20.20 -20.76 -2.72
C LYS A 86 20.29 -19.43 -3.41
N CYS A 87 19.13 -18.83 -3.56
CA CYS A 87 18.90 -17.65 -4.35
C CYS A 87 17.67 -16.94 -3.78
N SER A 88 17.65 -15.62 -3.79
CA SER A 88 16.48 -14.85 -3.33
C SER A 88 16.17 -13.69 -4.24
N PHE A 89 14.89 -13.45 -4.44
CA PHE A 89 14.34 -12.28 -5.12
C PHE A 89 13.08 -11.82 -4.38
N SER A 90 12.54 -10.66 -4.74
CA SER A 90 11.37 -10.09 -4.08
C SER A 90 10.13 -10.15 -4.96
N VAL A 91 8.99 -10.41 -4.33
CA VAL A 91 7.66 -10.13 -4.88
C VAL A 91 7.17 -8.86 -4.20
N ILE A 92 6.87 -7.83 -4.99
CA ILE A 92 6.38 -6.54 -4.53
C ILE A 92 4.93 -6.42 -5.01
N VAL A 93 4.01 -6.37 -4.06
CA VAL A 93 2.59 -6.18 -4.34
C VAL A 93 2.24 -4.72 -4.06
N THR A 94 1.86 -3.99 -5.10
CA THR A 94 1.51 -2.56 -5.02
C THR A 94 0.00 -2.37 -4.99
N ASP A 95 -0.45 -1.29 -4.36
CA ASP A 95 -1.84 -0.86 -4.42
C ASP A 95 -2.03 0.24 -5.47
N ASN A 96 -3.13 0.15 -6.22
CA ASN A 96 -3.54 1.16 -7.20
C ASN A 96 -5.01 1.57 -7.05
N GLU A 97 -5.69 1.10 -6.01
CA GLU A 97 -7.08 1.43 -5.76
C GLU A 97 -7.15 2.67 -4.87
N PRO A 98 -7.91 3.70 -5.24
CA PRO A 98 -8.08 4.86 -4.37
C PRO A 98 -9.03 4.53 -3.21
N PRO A 99 -8.81 5.13 -2.03
CA PRO A 99 -9.63 4.87 -0.86
C PRO A 99 -11.08 5.33 -1.09
N VAL A 100 -12.03 4.60 -0.53
CA VAL A 100 -13.45 4.97 -0.54
C VAL A 100 -13.70 6.04 0.52
N LEU A 101 -14.34 7.14 0.12
CA LEU A 101 -14.75 8.23 0.99
C LEU A 101 -16.28 8.38 0.96
N SER A 102 -16.93 8.36 2.13
CA SER A 102 -18.39 8.53 2.25
C SER A 102 -18.82 9.97 1.91
N PRO A 103 -20.12 10.21 1.65
CA PRO A 103 -20.65 11.57 1.62
C PRO A 103 -20.28 12.35 2.89
N ILE A 104 -19.92 13.62 2.73
CA ILE A 104 -19.56 14.49 3.84
C ILE A 104 -20.83 15.09 4.43
N THR A 105 -21.02 14.94 5.73
CA THR A 105 -22.12 15.57 6.47
C THR A 105 -21.58 16.55 7.50
N LEU A 106 -22.31 17.64 7.73
CA LEU A 106 -21.95 18.66 8.71
C LEU A 106 -22.92 18.61 9.88
N SER A 107 -22.45 18.92 11.10
CA SER A 107 -23.33 19.01 12.27
C SER A 107 -24.33 20.17 12.21
N ARG A 108 -24.15 21.08 11.24
CA ARG A 108 -25.02 22.23 10.98
C ARG A 108 -25.42 22.20 9.51
N SER A 109 -26.68 22.51 9.24
CA SER A 109 -27.17 22.77 7.88
C SER A 109 -26.92 24.20 7.40
N SER A 110 -26.69 25.14 8.34
CA SER A 110 -26.35 26.53 8.05
C SER A 110 -25.53 27.18 9.17
N ILE A 111 -24.84 28.28 8.83
CA ILE A 111 -24.14 29.14 9.79
C ILE A 111 -25.07 30.32 10.14
N TRP A 112 -25.80 30.22 11.25
CA TRP A 112 -26.79 31.21 11.71
C TRP A 112 -26.73 31.41 13.24
N PRO A 113 -27.09 32.59 13.79
CA PRO A 113 -27.30 33.88 13.10
C PRO A 113 -26.02 34.46 12.50
N ALA A 114 -26.15 35.34 11.50
CA ALA A 114 -25.06 36.13 10.93
C ALA A 114 -24.59 37.20 11.92
N SER A 115 -23.68 36.83 12.84
CA SER A 115 -23.23 37.69 13.94
C SER A 115 -21.74 38.06 13.89
N ASN A 116 -21.05 37.84 12.77
CA ASN A 116 -19.59 38.04 12.62
C ASN A 116 -18.74 37.30 13.69
N LYS A 117 -19.24 36.18 14.24
CA LYS A 117 -18.54 35.34 15.22
C LYS A 117 -18.15 34.01 14.58
N MET A 118 -17.10 33.37 15.06
CA MET A 118 -16.74 32.02 14.65
C MET A 118 -17.74 31.01 15.22
N LYS A 119 -18.37 30.22 14.34
CA LYS A 119 -19.26 29.12 14.73
C LYS A 119 -18.60 27.78 14.44
N LYS A 120 -18.60 26.92 15.45
CA LYS A 120 -18.13 25.54 15.34
C LYS A 120 -19.10 24.70 14.52
N THR A 121 -18.56 23.89 13.62
CA THR A 121 -19.26 22.83 12.90
C THR A 121 -18.37 21.59 12.85
N LYS A 122 -18.95 20.41 13.06
CA LYS A 122 -18.25 19.14 12.93
C LYS A 122 -18.42 18.60 11.52
N VAL A 123 -17.36 18.01 10.99
CA VAL A 123 -17.33 17.33 9.69
C VAL A 123 -17.36 15.84 9.97
N LYS A 124 -18.35 15.13 9.40
CA LYS A 124 -18.52 13.69 9.56
C LYS A 124 -18.44 13.01 8.20
N PHE A 125 -17.55 12.03 8.12
CA PHE A 125 -17.35 11.13 6.99
C PHE A 125 -16.70 9.84 7.52
N SER A 126 -16.71 8.79 6.70
CA SER A 126 -15.93 7.58 6.92
C SER A 126 -15.07 7.29 5.70
N THR A 127 -13.95 6.63 5.94
CA THR A 127 -13.03 6.14 4.91
C THR A 127 -12.81 4.65 5.08
N SER A 128 -12.60 3.97 3.96
CA SER A 128 -12.18 2.57 3.92
C SER A 128 -11.34 2.35 2.67
N ASP A 129 -10.46 1.38 2.70
CA ASP A 129 -9.67 0.99 1.54
C ASP A 129 -9.55 -0.53 1.43
N ASN A 130 -9.06 -1.00 0.29
CA ASN A 130 -8.82 -2.41 0.03
C ASN A 130 -7.73 -2.99 0.95
N GLY A 131 -6.88 -2.15 1.56
CA GLY A 131 -5.85 -2.47 2.55
C GLY A 131 -5.13 -1.22 3.09
N GLY A 132 -4.38 -1.37 4.18
CA GLY A 132 -3.58 -0.28 4.75
C GLY A 132 -4.39 0.81 5.48
N GLY A 133 -3.68 1.83 5.98
CA GLY A 133 -4.27 2.99 6.63
C GLY A 133 -4.67 4.10 5.64
N VAL A 134 -5.78 4.79 5.94
CA VAL A 134 -6.19 5.98 5.17
C VAL A 134 -5.95 7.24 6.00
N THR A 135 -5.17 8.16 5.45
CA THR A 135 -4.98 9.51 5.98
C THR A 135 -5.97 10.48 5.34
N THR A 136 -6.41 11.50 6.08
CA THR A 136 -7.37 12.48 5.57
C THR A 136 -6.93 13.91 5.85
N ASP A 137 -7.21 14.79 4.90
CA ASP A 137 -6.93 16.23 4.96
C ASP A 137 -8.21 17.01 4.65
N ILE A 138 -8.44 18.09 5.40
CA ILE A 138 -9.55 19.02 5.16
C ILE A 138 -8.98 20.34 4.65
N ALA A 139 -9.52 20.78 3.51
CA ALA A 139 -9.36 22.12 3.00
C ALA A 139 -10.70 22.86 3.03
N VAL A 140 -10.65 24.17 3.26
CA VAL A 140 -11.83 25.03 3.22
C VAL A 140 -11.53 26.22 2.33
N SER A 141 -12.49 26.58 1.49
CA SER A 141 -12.52 27.83 0.73
C SER A 141 -13.87 28.52 0.90
N SER A 142 -14.00 29.73 0.39
CA SER A 142 -15.29 30.43 0.33
C SER A 142 -15.46 31.13 -1.01
N ASN A 143 -16.69 31.50 -1.35
CA ASN A 143 -17.01 32.32 -2.53
C ASN A 143 -16.59 33.81 -2.40
N ALA A 144 -15.96 34.20 -1.30
CA ALA A 144 -15.49 35.57 -1.11
C ALA A 144 -14.24 35.86 -1.94
N THR A 145 -14.16 37.08 -2.47
CA THR A 145 -13.03 37.59 -3.26
C THR A 145 -12.16 38.58 -2.47
N ASP A 146 -12.46 38.75 -1.18
CA ASP A 146 -11.81 39.72 -0.28
C ASP A 146 -10.42 39.26 0.23
N GLY A 147 -10.03 38.00 -0.04
CA GLY A 147 -8.78 37.42 0.45
C GLY A 147 -8.77 37.19 1.97
N ILE A 148 -9.90 37.39 2.65
CA ILE A 148 -10.00 37.27 4.10
C ILE A 148 -10.21 35.81 4.46
N LYS A 149 -9.33 35.28 5.31
CA LYS A 149 -9.49 33.93 5.85
C LYS A 149 -10.54 33.94 6.96
N ASP A 150 -11.74 33.49 6.60
CA ASP A 150 -12.93 33.47 7.46
C ASP A 150 -13.25 32.09 8.05
N TRP A 151 -12.23 31.24 8.16
CA TRP A 151 -12.35 29.93 8.74
C TRP A 151 -11.07 29.54 9.49
N GLU A 152 -11.24 28.65 10.46
CA GLU A 152 -10.19 28.00 11.21
C GLU A 152 -10.47 26.49 11.18
N ILE A 153 -9.46 25.71 10.79
CA ILE A 153 -9.51 24.24 10.84
C ILE A 153 -8.90 23.87 12.19
N ILE A 154 -9.72 23.37 13.12
CA ILE A 154 -9.23 23.01 14.46
C ILE A 154 -8.51 21.66 14.39
N ASN A 155 -9.15 20.71 13.73
CA ASN A 155 -8.62 19.38 13.46
C ASN A 155 -9.39 18.74 12.30
N ASN A 156 -9.06 17.49 12.00
CA ASN A 156 -9.62 16.70 10.92
C ASN A 156 -11.05 16.15 11.21
N GLY A 157 -11.92 17.01 11.73
CA GLY A 157 -13.27 16.68 12.16
C GLY A 157 -14.05 17.86 12.78
N GLU A 158 -13.37 18.96 13.09
CA GLU A 158 -13.98 20.17 13.64
C GLU A 158 -13.41 21.45 12.99
N LEU A 159 -14.34 22.30 12.55
CA LEU A 159 -14.07 23.57 11.90
C LEU A 159 -14.74 24.71 12.65
N ARG A 160 -14.18 25.91 12.55
CA ARG A 160 -14.82 27.18 12.89
C ARG A 160 -14.98 28.00 11.63
N LEU A 161 -16.21 28.41 11.33
CA LEU A 161 -16.55 29.24 10.18
C LEU A 161 -17.12 30.55 10.66
N ARG A 162 -16.70 31.67 10.08
CA ARG A 162 -17.21 32.98 10.45
C ARG A 162 -18.66 33.13 10.01
N SER A 163 -19.51 33.61 10.90
CA SER A 163 -20.92 33.90 10.57
C SER A 163 -21.07 35.31 10.02
N SER A 164 -20.35 35.64 8.96
CA SER A 164 -20.43 36.91 8.22
C SER A 164 -20.93 36.63 6.80
N ARG A 165 -21.81 37.49 6.30
CA ARG A 165 -22.19 37.49 4.88
C ARG A 165 -21.15 38.25 4.06
N LEU A 166 -21.30 38.23 2.75
CA LEU A 166 -20.47 39.05 1.86
C LEU A 166 -20.85 40.54 1.98
N PRO A 167 -19.97 41.48 1.61
CA PRO A 167 -20.23 42.93 1.72
C PRO A 167 -21.46 43.41 0.95
N ASP A 168 -21.83 42.72 -0.13
CA ASP A 168 -23.03 42.98 -0.95
C ASP A 168 -24.33 42.44 -0.33
N GLY A 169 -24.24 41.79 0.83
CA GLY A 169 -25.36 41.12 1.48
C GLY A 169 -25.65 39.71 0.98
N SER A 170 -24.91 39.19 -0.01
CA SER A 170 -25.04 37.81 -0.49
C SER A 170 -24.56 36.79 0.56
N PRO A 171 -25.04 35.53 0.52
CA PRO A 171 -24.56 34.51 1.45
C PRO A 171 -23.09 34.23 1.20
N ARG A 172 -22.30 34.22 2.28
CA ARG A 172 -20.98 33.59 2.26
C ARG A 172 -21.20 32.08 2.27
N ILE A 173 -20.67 31.41 1.25
CA ILE A 173 -20.74 29.96 1.08
C ILE A 173 -19.34 29.43 1.31
N TYR A 174 -19.19 28.56 2.29
CA TYR A 174 -17.97 27.80 2.51
C TYR A 174 -18.05 26.49 1.74
N THR A 175 -16.96 26.16 1.04
CA THR A 175 -16.76 24.85 0.41
C THR A 175 -15.74 24.10 1.24
N ILE A 176 -16.16 22.97 1.81
CA ILE A 176 -15.33 22.06 2.58
C ILE A 176 -14.96 20.91 1.67
N THR A 177 -13.66 20.68 1.49
CA THR A 177 -13.10 19.58 0.70
C THR A 177 -12.39 18.62 1.65
N VAL A 178 -12.76 17.35 1.61
CA VAL A 178 -12.03 16.27 2.28
C VAL A 178 -11.26 15.49 1.22
N THR A 179 -9.96 15.30 1.46
CA THR A 179 -9.09 14.45 0.64
C THR A 179 -8.68 13.25 1.48
N ALA A 180 -9.08 12.04 1.07
CA ALA A 180 -8.56 10.78 1.61
C ALA A 180 -7.36 10.32 0.77
N THR A 181 -6.28 9.91 1.43
CA THR A 181 -5.05 9.40 0.81
C THR A 181 -4.64 8.11 1.51
N ASP A 182 -4.43 7.04 0.77
CA ASP A 182 -3.92 5.76 1.29
C ASP A 182 -2.39 5.78 1.50
N GLU A 183 -1.82 4.65 1.93
CA GLU A 183 -0.36 4.50 2.12
C GLU A 183 0.43 4.44 0.80
N SER A 184 -0.22 4.08 -0.30
CA SER A 184 0.38 4.01 -1.65
C SER A 184 0.31 5.34 -2.42
N GLY A 185 -0.37 6.34 -1.84
CA GLY A 185 -0.53 7.68 -2.39
C GLY A 185 -1.75 7.87 -3.29
N ASN A 186 -2.65 6.88 -3.45
CA ASN A 186 -3.88 7.07 -4.21
C ASN A 186 -4.86 7.95 -3.41
N LYS A 187 -5.70 8.71 -4.12
CA LYS A 187 -6.49 9.79 -3.52
C LYS A 187 -7.94 9.81 -3.99
N THR A 188 -8.82 10.07 -3.03
CA THR A 188 -10.23 10.38 -3.28
C THR A 188 -10.59 11.71 -2.65
N LYS A 189 -11.30 12.57 -3.39
CA LYS A 189 -11.76 13.87 -2.91
C LYS A 189 -13.28 13.93 -2.93
N ARG A 190 -13.86 14.53 -1.88
CA ARG A 190 -15.27 14.93 -1.85
C ARG A 190 -15.41 16.33 -1.32
N THR A 191 -16.49 16.99 -1.70
CA THR A 191 -16.82 18.34 -1.25
C THR A 191 -18.23 18.41 -0.68
N THR A 192 -18.44 19.37 0.22
CA THR A 192 -19.77 19.79 0.69
C THR A 192 -19.75 21.29 0.93
N THR A 193 -20.92 21.92 0.98
CA THR A 193 -21.04 23.37 1.18
C THR A 193 -21.91 23.71 2.37
N ILE A 194 -21.65 24.87 2.97
CA ILE A 194 -22.50 25.45 4.01
C ILE A 194 -22.54 26.97 3.88
N ALA A 195 -23.75 27.52 3.91
CA ALA A 195 -23.98 28.95 3.75
C ALA A 195 -24.23 29.67 5.08
N VAL A 196 -23.84 30.94 5.16
CA VAL A 196 -24.24 31.87 6.22
C VAL A 196 -25.67 32.35 5.95
N SER A 197 -26.63 31.84 6.71
CA SER A 197 -28.06 32.13 6.52
C SER A 197 -28.48 33.44 7.19
N GLU A 198 -29.49 34.10 6.65
CA GLU A 198 -30.18 35.25 7.27
C GLU A 198 -31.24 34.82 8.29
N THR A 199 -31.93 33.71 8.02
CA THR A 199 -33.01 33.20 8.85
C THR A 199 -32.67 31.82 9.43
N MET A 200 -33.40 31.41 10.48
CA MET A 200 -33.22 30.11 11.14
C MET A 200 -33.49 28.90 10.23
N ILE A 201 -34.13 29.12 9.07
CA ILE A 201 -34.48 28.04 8.14
C ILE A 201 -33.38 27.92 7.08
N ALA A 202 -32.73 26.76 7.05
CA ALA A 202 -31.89 26.36 5.93
C ALA A 202 -32.79 26.17 4.70
N LYS A 203 -32.82 27.13 3.77
CA LYS A 203 -33.41 26.87 2.46
C LYS A 203 -32.48 25.87 1.74
N PRO A 204 -32.96 24.70 1.31
CA PRO A 204 -32.19 23.88 0.40
C PRO A 204 -32.09 24.66 -0.92
N ALA A 205 -30.87 24.87 -1.41
CA ALA A 205 -30.69 25.31 -2.79
C ALA A 205 -31.15 24.15 -3.68
N ALA A 206 -32.13 24.43 -4.54
CA ALA A 206 -32.49 23.58 -5.67
C ALA A 206 -31.35 23.54 -6.70
#